data_AF-A0A0W0YZ01-F1
#
_entry.id   AF-A0A0W0YZ01-F1
#
_cell.length_a   1.000
_cell.length_b   1.000
_cell.length_c   1.000
_cell.angle_alpha   90.00
_cell.angle_beta   90.00
_cell.angle_gamma   90.00
#
_symmetry.space_group_name_H-M   'P 1'
#
loop_
_entity.id
_entity.type
_entity.pdbx_description
1 polymer ?
#
loop_
_entity_poly.entity_id
_entity_poly.type
_entity_poly.pdbx_seq_one_letter_code
_entity_poly.pdbx_strand_id
1 'polypeptide(L)'
;MPLMLKEIHAIWLGSNLRTAGKENLENWAHTNGLAYGGEYNINLWIDTSTYTEDDLDIFYSEILPWAQGYGLVIHDVNYAPSDNIMYDEETFTNEPLTSFMDYEMISYYESEIVGEDKNLAAASDILRIHVLKRDGGLYIDAEDIGPNWPLQDIELTHGFKFHQYNFGAVNNDILMAMPKSKFGDLYLEKIRENYRILFADPKRLQAHRNLKYASIEIQQGIDYRKYSTMHTSGPGVIEQIASRLTMRCNYLEDYAEDYVAESDLAVPEGFFNVPQEQVASWYDPIQSQCKEQQINVLKNGIRYQVDRELETIITIYEKKKKKAFFLNSNRAKYTETIELLRAAQESLRASLPTFSMRQVLEVALEQLTENQQEHLYNIKYGVFDEITNIYCNTDELIEYLNESVTEEKISILNLRFGVKNSKMLRQFVTDVLVQKTLQIELLENYGIELTTYLQLNQ
;
A
#
# COMPACT_ATOMS: atom_id res chain seq x y z
N MET A 1 6.66 11.83 -36.42
CA MET A 1 7.53 11.40 -35.29
C MET A 1 7.38 9.89 -35.12
N PRO A 2 8.13 9.15 -34.26
CA PRO A 2 7.85 7.74 -34.06
C PRO A 2 6.42 7.54 -33.52
N LEU A 3 5.67 6.65 -34.18
CA LEU A 3 4.31 6.28 -33.80
C LEU A 3 4.35 5.13 -32.79
N MET A 4 3.47 5.19 -31.79
CA MET A 4 3.25 4.10 -30.85
C MET A 4 2.94 2.79 -31.59
N LEU A 5 3.48 1.68 -31.11
CA LEU A 5 3.16 0.36 -31.65
C LEU A 5 1.73 -0.05 -31.32
N LYS A 6 1.15 -0.89 -32.18
CA LYS A 6 -0.26 -1.29 -32.11
C LYS A 6 -0.48 -2.47 -31.17
N GLU A 7 0.05 -2.33 -29.97
CA GLU A 7 -0.02 -3.31 -28.90
C GLU A 7 -0.70 -2.67 -27.69
N ILE A 8 -1.68 -3.37 -27.11
CA ILE A 8 -2.29 -3.02 -25.82
C ILE A 8 -1.96 -4.15 -24.86
N HIS A 9 -1.44 -3.82 -23.69
CA HIS A 9 -1.00 -4.76 -22.67
C HIS A 9 -1.74 -4.50 -21.37
N ALA A 10 -2.24 -5.56 -20.76
CA ALA A 10 -2.74 -5.58 -19.39
C ALA A 10 -2.02 -6.68 -18.61
N ILE A 11 -1.89 -6.50 -17.29
CA ILE A 11 -1.29 -7.51 -16.40
C ILE A 11 -2.30 -7.90 -15.33
N TRP A 12 -2.43 -9.20 -15.07
CA TRP A 12 -3.23 -9.73 -13.98
C TRP A 12 -2.52 -10.92 -13.32
N LEU A 13 -2.20 -10.78 -12.03
CA LEU A 13 -1.39 -11.75 -11.28
C LEU A 13 -2.16 -12.27 -10.07
N GLY A 14 -1.82 -13.48 -9.60
CA GLY A 14 -2.25 -14.05 -8.33
C GLY A 14 -3.59 -14.76 -8.29
N SER A 15 -4.46 -14.55 -9.28
CA SER A 15 -5.74 -15.26 -9.41
C SER A 15 -6.28 -15.14 -10.82
N ASN A 16 -7.44 -15.74 -11.09
CA ASN A 16 -8.19 -15.44 -12.30
C ASN A 16 -8.63 -13.97 -12.40
N LEU A 17 -8.71 -13.47 -13.64
CA LEU A 17 -9.23 -12.15 -13.95
C LEU A 17 -10.70 -12.05 -13.55
N ARG A 18 -11.05 -11.01 -12.78
CA ARG A 18 -12.43 -10.79 -12.31
C ARG A 18 -13.31 -10.26 -13.43
N THR A 19 -14.62 -10.31 -13.22
CA THR A 19 -15.63 -9.85 -14.18
C THR A 19 -15.37 -8.42 -14.66
N ALA A 20 -15.05 -7.48 -13.76
CA ALA A 20 -14.77 -6.09 -14.14
C ALA A 20 -13.59 -5.99 -15.11
N GLY A 21 -12.51 -6.76 -14.88
CA GLY A 21 -11.35 -6.79 -15.77
C GLY A 21 -11.67 -7.44 -17.11
N LYS A 22 -12.49 -8.51 -17.11
CA LYS A 22 -12.98 -9.12 -18.36
C LYS A 22 -13.77 -8.11 -19.18
N GLU A 23 -14.80 -7.51 -18.60
CA GLU A 23 -15.65 -6.50 -19.27
C GLU A 23 -14.80 -5.33 -19.82
N ASN A 24 -13.80 -4.89 -19.06
CA ASN A 24 -12.92 -3.81 -19.51
C ASN A 24 -12.07 -4.23 -20.73
N LEU A 25 -11.44 -5.41 -20.71
CA LEU A 25 -10.65 -5.90 -21.83
C LEU A 25 -11.50 -6.24 -23.05
N GLU A 26 -12.74 -6.71 -22.86
CA GLU A 26 -13.73 -6.86 -23.93
C GLU A 26 -14.01 -5.52 -24.61
N ASN A 27 -14.20 -4.45 -23.84
CA ASN A 27 -14.40 -3.11 -24.38
C ASN A 27 -13.17 -2.64 -25.18
N TRP A 28 -11.95 -2.89 -24.69
CA TRP A 28 -10.73 -2.60 -25.44
C TRP A 28 -10.65 -3.38 -26.74
N ALA A 29 -10.96 -4.67 -26.72
CA ALA A 29 -11.01 -5.52 -27.91
C ALA A 29 -12.05 -5.05 -28.93
N HIS A 30 -13.27 -4.72 -28.50
CA HIS A 30 -14.30 -4.19 -29.39
C HIS A 30 -13.95 -2.83 -29.98
N THR A 31 -13.29 -1.97 -29.21
CA THR A 31 -13.00 -0.59 -29.62
C THR A 31 -11.75 -0.50 -30.50
N ASN A 32 -10.73 -1.32 -30.22
CA ASN A 32 -9.39 -1.19 -30.79
C ASN A 32 -8.82 -2.49 -31.37
N GLY A 33 -9.39 -3.65 -31.02
CA GLY A 33 -8.84 -4.96 -31.32
C GLY A 33 -8.99 -5.39 -32.77
N LEU A 34 -7.99 -6.11 -33.29
CA LEU A 34 -7.99 -6.67 -34.65
C LEU A 34 -9.23 -7.55 -34.93
N ALA A 35 -9.67 -8.35 -33.95
CA ALA A 35 -10.83 -9.24 -34.08
C ALA A 35 -12.14 -8.49 -34.41
N TYR A 36 -12.21 -7.20 -34.09
CA TYR A 36 -13.38 -6.33 -34.32
C TYR A 36 -13.12 -5.23 -35.34
N GLY A 37 -12.08 -5.37 -36.17
CA GLY A 37 -11.76 -4.42 -37.24
C GLY A 37 -10.98 -3.18 -36.78
N GLY A 38 -10.47 -3.19 -35.55
CA GLY A 38 -9.45 -2.25 -35.09
C GLY A 38 -8.05 -2.61 -35.61
N GLU A 39 -7.03 -2.02 -35.02
CA GLU A 39 -5.63 -2.17 -35.46
C GLU A 39 -4.71 -2.78 -34.39
N TYR A 40 -5.21 -2.97 -33.16
CA TYR A 40 -4.39 -3.31 -32.01
C TYR A 40 -4.50 -4.79 -31.65
N ASN A 41 -3.36 -5.39 -31.31
CA ASN A 41 -3.31 -6.64 -30.57
C ASN A 41 -3.59 -6.34 -29.09
N ILE A 42 -4.44 -7.17 -28.47
CA ILE A 42 -4.77 -7.05 -27.05
C ILE A 42 -4.09 -8.21 -26.32
N ASN A 43 -3.24 -7.90 -25.35
CA ASN A 43 -2.39 -8.85 -24.66
C ASN A 43 -2.70 -8.84 -23.16
N LEU A 44 -2.90 -10.04 -22.59
CA LEU A 44 -3.06 -10.25 -21.15
C LEU A 44 -1.87 -11.04 -20.62
N TRP A 45 -1.10 -10.39 -19.74
CA TRP A 45 0.07 -10.97 -19.09
C TRP A 45 -0.31 -11.55 -17.73
N ILE A 46 0.07 -12.79 -17.50
CA ILE A 46 -0.24 -13.53 -16.27
C ILE A 46 0.98 -14.27 -15.73
N ASP A 47 0.84 -14.80 -14.52
CA ASP A 47 1.81 -15.69 -13.90
C ASP A 47 1.07 -16.86 -13.25
N THR A 48 0.95 -17.98 -13.96
CA THR A 48 0.18 -19.13 -13.47
C THR A 48 0.84 -19.81 -12.27
N SER A 49 2.14 -19.60 -12.03
CA SER A 49 2.81 -20.10 -10.82
C SER A 49 2.26 -19.49 -9.53
N THR A 50 1.54 -18.36 -9.64
CA THR A 50 0.91 -17.69 -8.50
C THR A 50 -0.50 -18.18 -8.21
N TYR A 51 -1.10 -18.99 -9.10
CA TYR A 51 -2.49 -19.44 -9.03
C TYR A 51 -2.64 -20.65 -8.09
N THR A 52 -3.84 -20.81 -7.52
CA THR A 52 -4.23 -22.05 -6.84
C THR A 52 -4.62 -23.13 -7.86
N GLU A 53 -4.78 -24.39 -7.43
CA GLU A 53 -5.29 -25.46 -8.31
C GLU A 53 -6.69 -25.12 -8.85
N ASP A 54 -7.59 -24.63 -7.99
CA ASP A 54 -8.93 -24.18 -8.39
C ASP A 54 -8.87 -23.03 -9.40
N ASP A 55 -7.92 -22.10 -9.21
CA ASP A 55 -7.72 -21.01 -10.16
C ASP A 55 -7.26 -21.53 -11.53
N LEU A 56 -6.38 -22.53 -11.57
CA LEU A 56 -5.93 -23.12 -12.84
C LEU A 56 -7.09 -23.82 -13.57
N ASP A 57 -7.96 -24.53 -12.86
CA ASP A 57 -9.14 -25.17 -13.44
C ASP A 57 -10.08 -24.14 -14.08
N ILE A 58 -10.37 -23.04 -13.38
CA ILE A 58 -11.17 -21.92 -13.92
C ILE A 58 -10.44 -21.25 -15.09
N PHE A 59 -9.13 -21.05 -14.97
CA PHE A 59 -8.34 -20.41 -16.01
C PHE A 59 -8.47 -21.16 -17.34
N TYR A 60 -8.30 -22.48 -17.33
CA TYR A 60 -8.35 -23.28 -18.55
C TYR A 60 -9.77 -23.55 -19.06
N SER A 61 -10.75 -23.67 -18.16
CA SER A 61 -12.14 -23.94 -18.56
C SER A 61 -12.92 -22.69 -18.96
N GLU A 62 -12.56 -21.52 -18.44
CA GLU A 62 -13.32 -20.28 -18.63
C GLU A 62 -12.48 -19.12 -19.19
N ILE A 63 -11.33 -18.81 -18.58
CA ILE A 63 -10.55 -17.59 -18.95
C ILE A 63 -9.92 -17.74 -20.33
N LEU A 64 -9.28 -18.87 -20.61
CA LEU A 64 -8.61 -19.05 -21.89
C LEU A 64 -9.60 -19.10 -23.08
N PRO A 65 -10.72 -19.86 -23.03
CA PRO A 65 -11.74 -19.79 -24.07
C PRO A 65 -12.36 -18.40 -24.23
N TRP A 66 -12.54 -17.67 -23.12
CA TRP A 66 -13.00 -16.28 -23.15
C TRP A 66 -12.01 -15.37 -23.91
N ALA A 67 -10.72 -15.43 -23.57
CA ALA A 67 -9.69 -14.64 -24.25
C ALA A 67 -9.65 -14.94 -25.76
N GLN A 68 -9.74 -16.22 -26.13
CA GLN A 68 -9.83 -16.64 -27.53
C GLN A 68 -11.05 -16.03 -28.24
N GLY A 69 -12.22 -16.02 -27.58
CA GLY A 69 -13.46 -15.50 -28.13
C GLY A 69 -13.42 -14.00 -28.47
N TYR A 70 -12.57 -13.24 -27.78
CA TYR A 70 -12.38 -11.81 -28.00
C TYR A 70 -11.07 -11.46 -28.73
N GLY A 71 -10.29 -12.48 -29.15
CA GLY A 71 -9.02 -12.29 -29.86
C GLY A 71 -7.90 -11.70 -29.01
N LEU A 72 -7.88 -12.01 -27.71
CA LEU A 72 -6.79 -11.65 -26.81
C LEU A 72 -5.68 -12.70 -26.88
N VAL A 73 -4.43 -12.27 -26.78
CA VAL A 73 -3.27 -13.15 -26.61
C VAL A 73 -2.87 -13.17 -25.13
N ILE A 74 -2.82 -14.35 -24.53
CA ILE A 74 -2.33 -14.54 -23.17
C ILE A 74 -0.84 -14.84 -23.19
N HIS A 75 -0.09 -14.14 -22.35
CA HIS A 75 1.35 -14.33 -22.14
C HIS A 75 1.58 -14.76 -20.70
N ASP A 76 2.07 -15.98 -20.49
CA ASP A 76 2.38 -16.49 -19.15
C ASP A 76 3.88 -16.40 -18.89
N VAL A 77 4.27 -15.62 -17.87
CA VAL A 77 5.69 -15.32 -17.59
C VAL A 77 6.39 -16.40 -16.77
N ASN A 78 5.62 -17.29 -16.14
CA ASN A 78 6.16 -18.39 -15.35
C ASN A 78 5.21 -19.59 -15.42
N TYR A 79 5.13 -20.16 -16.62
CA TYR A 79 4.24 -21.28 -16.89
C TYR A 79 4.52 -22.47 -15.98
N ALA A 80 3.54 -22.78 -15.13
CA ALA A 80 3.48 -24.01 -14.35
C ALA A 80 2.63 -25.04 -15.11
N PRO A 81 3.22 -25.96 -15.90
CA PRO A 81 2.44 -26.91 -16.67
C PRO A 81 1.57 -27.78 -15.76
N SER A 82 0.28 -27.86 -16.07
CA SER A 82 -0.50 -29.04 -15.71
C SER A 82 -0.31 -30.08 -16.82
N ASP A 83 -0.12 -31.34 -16.44
CA ASP A 83 0.44 -32.41 -17.29
C ASP A 83 -0.33 -32.78 -18.58
N ASN A 84 -1.36 -32.04 -19.01
CA ASN A 84 -2.27 -32.52 -20.06
C ASN A 84 -2.93 -31.49 -20.97
N ILE A 85 -2.45 -30.25 -21.04
CA ILE A 85 -3.20 -29.25 -21.81
C ILE A 85 -2.42 -28.77 -23.05
N MET A 86 -2.98 -29.13 -24.21
CA MET A 86 -2.60 -28.60 -25.52
C MET A 86 -3.29 -27.24 -25.68
N TYR A 87 -2.51 -26.18 -25.86
CA TYR A 87 -3.03 -24.86 -26.19
C TYR A 87 -2.67 -24.47 -27.61
N ASP A 88 -3.47 -23.57 -28.15
CA ASP A 88 -3.18 -22.87 -29.40
C ASP A 88 -2.13 -21.78 -29.13
N GLU A 89 -0.96 -21.91 -29.75
CA GLU A 89 0.14 -20.94 -29.62
C GLU A 89 -0.25 -19.54 -30.13
N GLU A 90 -1.31 -19.40 -30.93
CA GLU A 90 -1.82 -18.09 -31.36
C GLU A 90 -2.50 -17.31 -30.23
N THR A 91 -3.07 -18.01 -29.24
CA THR A 91 -3.86 -17.42 -28.15
C THR A 91 -3.15 -17.49 -26.80
N PHE A 92 -2.24 -18.45 -26.61
CA PHE A 92 -1.50 -18.63 -25.37
C PHE A 92 -0.02 -18.86 -25.65
N THR A 93 0.83 -18.04 -25.02
CA THR A 93 2.28 -18.11 -25.18
C THR A 93 2.96 -18.20 -23.83
N ASN A 94 3.99 -19.03 -23.74
CA ASN A 94 4.88 -19.10 -22.58
C ASN A 94 6.08 -18.16 -22.83
N GLU A 95 6.17 -17.12 -22.03
CA GLU A 95 7.09 -15.99 -22.18
C GLU A 95 7.95 -15.86 -20.92
N PRO A 96 8.88 -16.80 -20.68
CA PRO A 96 9.58 -16.90 -19.40
C PRO A 96 10.32 -15.60 -19.10
N LEU A 97 10.25 -15.10 -17.86
CA LEU A 97 10.89 -13.84 -17.44
C LEU A 97 12.35 -13.69 -17.92
N THR A 98 13.11 -14.79 -17.92
CA THR A 98 14.52 -14.83 -18.39
C THR A 98 14.72 -14.44 -19.86
N SER A 99 13.67 -14.42 -20.69
CA SER A 99 13.77 -14.01 -22.09
C SER A 99 13.86 -12.50 -22.26
N PHE A 100 13.43 -11.70 -21.27
CA PHE A 100 13.40 -10.24 -21.38
C PHE A 100 13.74 -9.46 -20.10
N MET A 101 13.90 -10.13 -18.95
CA MET A 101 14.38 -9.54 -17.69
C MET A 101 15.77 -10.08 -17.34
N ASP A 102 16.59 -9.25 -16.69
CA ASP A 102 17.85 -9.70 -16.10
C ASP A 102 17.63 -10.36 -14.72
N TYR A 103 18.64 -11.11 -14.26
CA TYR A 103 18.56 -11.85 -12.99
C TYR A 103 18.27 -10.96 -11.77
N GLU A 104 18.75 -9.71 -11.75
CA GLU A 104 18.51 -8.82 -10.62
C GLU A 104 17.03 -8.42 -10.58
N MET A 105 16.46 -8.02 -11.72
CA MET A 105 15.04 -7.69 -11.83
C MET A 105 14.12 -8.88 -11.58
N ILE A 106 14.49 -10.07 -12.07
CA ILE A 106 13.77 -11.32 -11.75
C ILE A 106 13.74 -11.54 -10.25
N SER A 107 14.86 -11.36 -9.55
CA SER A 107 14.91 -11.54 -8.10
C SER A 107 14.00 -10.57 -7.35
N TYR A 108 13.84 -9.33 -7.84
CA TYR A 108 12.90 -8.38 -7.26
C TYR A 108 11.46 -8.80 -7.53
N TYR A 109 11.11 -9.15 -8.77
CA TYR A 109 9.79 -9.65 -9.13
C TYR A 109 9.39 -10.87 -8.30
N GLU A 110 10.25 -11.89 -8.26
CA GLU A 110 10.04 -13.11 -7.46
C GLU A 110 9.81 -12.76 -5.99
N SER A 111 10.58 -11.81 -5.45
CA SER A 111 10.45 -11.40 -4.05
C SER A 111 9.11 -10.75 -3.71
N GLU A 112 8.37 -10.24 -4.70
CA GLU A 112 7.04 -9.68 -4.53
C GLU A 112 5.92 -10.72 -4.66
N ILE A 113 6.14 -11.82 -5.40
CA ILE A 113 5.12 -12.85 -5.61
C ILE A 113 5.21 -14.04 -4.64
N VAL A 114 6.29 -14.12 -3.84
CA VAL A 114 6.49 -15.16 -2.83
C VAL A 114 6.21 -14.69 -1.41
N GLY A 115 5.84 -15.62 -0.53
CA GLY A 115 5.58 -15.36 0.89
C GLY A 115 4.10 -15.21 1.23
N GLU A 116 3.81 -15.02 2.53
CA GLU A 116 2.45 -14.92 3.07
C GLU A 116 1.75 -13.62 2.62
N ASP A 117 2.50 -12.52 2.51
CA ASP A 117 1.99 -11.19 2.19
C ASP A 117 2.42 -10.72 0.79
N LYS A 118 2.16 -11.51 -0.26
CA LYS A 118 2.54 -11.23 -1.66
C LYS A 118 2.12 -9.82 -2.11
N ASN A 119 3.00 -9.05 -2.76
CA ASN A 119 2.76 -7.71 -3.29
C ASN A 119 2.64 -7.70 -4.82
N LEU A 120 1.55 -8.29 -5.30
CA LEU A 120 1.27 -8.45 -6.73
C LEU A 120 1.22 -7.12 -7.51
N ALA A 121 0.87 -6.02 -6.84
CA ALA A 121 0.92 -4.68 -7.43
C ALA A 121 2.37 -4.26 -7.79
N ALA A 122 3.33 -4.48 -6.89
CA ALA A 122 4.74 -4.21 -7.14
C ALA A 122 5.32 -5.15 -8.21
N ALA A 123 4.91 -6.42 -8.20
CA ALA A 123 5.28 -7.37 -9.26
C ALA A 123 4.79 -6.90 -10.64
N SER A 124 3.53 -6.44 -10.72
CA SER A 124 2.94 -5.87 -11.94
C SER A 124 3.64 -4.58 -12.37
N ASP A 125 4.06 -3.71 -11.44
CA ASP A 125 4.88 -2.53 -11.73
C ASP A 125 6.22 -2.87 -12.38
N ILE A 126 6.90 -3.92 -11.91
CA ILE A 126 8.15 -4.40 -12.52
C ILE A 126 7.87 -4.95 -13.92
N LEU A 127 6.84 -5.78 -14.06
CA LEU A 127 6.52 -6.47 -15.31
C LEU A 127 6.08 -5.49 -16.40
N ARG A 128 5.20 -4.52 -16.09
CA ARG A 128 4.66 -3.57 -17.09
C ARG A 128 5.73 -2.79 -17.82
N ILE A 129 6.78 -2.36 -17.11
CA ILE A 129 7.85 -1.58 -17.72
C ILE A 129 8.76 -2.46 -18.59
N HIS A 130 8.97 -3.71 -18.20
CA HIS A 130 9.74 -4.65 -19.03
C HIS A 130 8.99 -5.01 -20.32
N VAL A 131 7.68 -5.27 -20.24
CA VAL A 131 6.82 -5.49 -21.41
C VAL A 131 6.90 -4.27 -22.34
N LEU A 132 6.64 -3.06 -21.83
CA LEU A 132 6.72 -1.83 -22.62
C LEU A 132 8.11 -1.57 -23.21
N LYS A 133 9.19 -1.91 -22.50
CA LYS A 133 10.55 -1.78 -23.03
C LYS A 133 10.79 -2.77 -24.17
N ARG A 134 10.22 -3.98 -24.11
CA ARG A 134 10.40 -5.02 -25.12
C ARG A 134 9.54 -4.75 -26.35
N ASP A 135 8.25 -4.53 -26.12
CA ASP A 135 7.21 -4.56 -27.15
C ASP A 135 6.68 -3.17 -27.50
N GLY A 136 6.88 -2.18 -26.63
CA GLY A 136 6.29 -0.85 -26.78
C GLY A 136 4.77 -0.88 -26.59
N GLY A 137 4.08 0.06 -27.21
CA GLY A 137 2.61 0.11 -27.20
C GLY A 137 2.03 0.82 -25.99
N LEU A 138 0.83 0.40 -25.60
CA LEU A 138 0.03 0.93 -24.52
C LEU A 138 -0.09 -0.11 -23.39
N TYR A 139 0.23 0.27 -22.16
CA TYR A 139 -0.13 -0.48 -20.97
C TYR A 139 -1.36 0.14 -20.32
N ILE A 140 -2.25 -0.71 -19.79
CA ILE A 140 -3.41 -0.33 -18.99
C ILE A 140 -3.55 -1.24 -17.76
N ASP A 141 -4.00 -0.69 -16.64
CA ASP A 141 -4.50 -1.47 -15.52
C ASP A 141 -5.81 -2.16 -15.93
N ALA A 142 -5.88 -3.48 -15.77
CA ALA A 142 -6.90 -4.33 -16.39
C ALA A 142 -8.34 -3.98 -15.99
N GLU A 143 -8.57 -3.42 -14.79
CA GLU A 143 -9.92 -3.08 -14.28
C GLU A 143 -10.23 -1.58 -14.30
N ASP A 144 -9.20 -0.73 -14.28
CA ASP A 144 -9.34 0.68 -13.92
C ASP A 144 -9.24 1.63 -15.10
N ILE A 145 -8.85 1.17 -16.28
CA ILE A 145 -8.66 2.04 -17.44
C ILE A 145 -9.42 1.46 -18.63
N GLY A 146 -10.57 2.07 -18.93
CA GLY A 146 -11.40 1.68 -20.07
C GLY A 146 -11.17 2.54 -21.31
N PRO A 147 -11.50 2.04 -22.51
CA PRO A 147 -11.43 2.84 -23.71
C PRO A 147 -12.55 3.89 -23.72
N ASN A 148 -12.29 5.03 -24.35
CA ASN A 148 -13.32 6.04 -24.59
C ASN A 148 -13.63 6.17 -26.09
N TRP A 149 -12.59 6.44 -26.87
CA TRP A 149 -12.64 6.50 -28.32
C TRP A 149 -11.57 5.57 -28.90
N PRO A 150 -11.74 5.08 -30.14
CA PRO A 150 -10.70 4.34 -30.83
C PRO A 150 -9.37 5.10 -30.81
N LEU A 151 -8.30 4.41 -30.44
CA LEU A 151 -6.95 4.93 -30.44
C LEU A 151 -6.57 5.29 -31.87
N GLN A 152 -6.15 6.53 -32.06
CA GLN A 152 -5.57 6.99 -33.31
C GLN A 152 -4.07 6.68 -33.33
N ASP A 153 -3.38 7.12 -34.38
CA ASP A 153 -1.93 7.15 -34.39
C ASP A 153 -1.44 8.17 -33.35
N ILE A 154 -0.84 7.66 -32.28
CA ILE A 154 -0.30 8.49 -31.19
C ILE A 154 1.21 8.67 -31.40
N GLU A 155 1.62 9.93 -31.54
CA GLU A 155 3.04 10.28 -31.57
C GLU A 155 3.63 10.26 -30.15
N LEU A 156 4.76 9.57 -30.01
CA LEU A 156 5.54 9.54 -28.77
C LEU A 156 6.81 10.38 -28.96
N THR A 157 6.69 11.71 -28.87
CA THR A 157 7.78 12.68 -29.13
C THR A 157 9.07 12.35 -28.38
N HIS A 158 8.95 11.85 -27.15
CA HIS A 158 10.09 11.41 -26.31
C HIS A 158 10.13 9.90 -26.10
N GLY A 159 9.42 9.16 -26.95
CA GLY A 159 9.31 7.70 -26.88
C GLY A 159 8.52 7.19 -25.67
N PHE A 160 7.86 8.07 -24.91
CA PHE A 160 7.08 7.70 -23.74
C PHE A 160 5.97 8.71 -23.41
N LYS A 161 4.86 8.23 -22.85
CA LYS A 161 3.82 9.02 -22.18
C LYS A 161 3.30 8.28 -20.94
N PHE A 162 2.78 9.02 -19.95
CA PHE A 162 2.18 8.48 -18.72
C PHE A 162 0.87 9.20 -18.36
N HIS A 163 0.10 8.59 -17.48
CA HIS A 163 -1.09 9.22 -16.93
C HIS A 163 -0.73 10.43 -16.05
N GLN A 164 -1.20 11.60 -16.43
CA GLN A 164 -1.09 12.81 -15.63
C GLN A 164 -2.49 13.24 -15.20
N TYR A 165 -2.70 13.40 -13.90
CA TYR A 165 -3.90 14.01 -13.36
C TYR A 165 -3.78 15.54 -13.33
N ASN A 166 -4.92 16.20 -13.11
CA ASN A 166 -4.96 17.61 -12.75
C ASN A 166 -3.94 17.93 -11.63
N PHE A 167 -3.26 19.08 -11.75
CA PHE A 167 -2.24 19.58 -10.81
C PHE A 167 -0.89 18.83 -10.82
N GLY A 168 -0.59 18.06 -11.88
CA GLY A 168 0.74 17.47 -12.08
C GLY A 168 1.01 16.20 -11.27
N ALA A 169 -0.01 15.63 -10.63
CA ALA A 169 0.09 14.28 -10.08
C ALA A 169 0.17 13.26 -11.21
N VAL A 170 0.95 12.20 -11.02
CA VAL A 170 1.19 11.18 -12.05
C VAL A 170 0.75 9.80 -11.60
N ASN A 171 0.45 8.93 -12.54
CA ASN A 171 0.09 7.53 -12.27
C ASN A 171 0.68 6.60 -13.35
N ASN A 172 0.82 5.32 -13.01
CA ASN A 172 1.34 4.27 -13.88
C ASN A 172 0.26 3.26 -14.31
N ASP A 173 -1.01 3.58 -14.05
CA ASP A 173 -2.20 2.84 -14.49
C ASP A 173 -2.41 2.88 -16.01
N ILE A 174 -1.93 3.93 -16.69
CA ILE A 174 -1.81 3.99 -18.15
C ILE A 174 -0.44 4.54 -18.56
N LEU A 175 0.27 3.81 -19.42
CA LEU A 175 1.59 4.16 -19.93
C LEU A 175 1.69 3.86 -21.41
N MET A 176 2.39 4.70 -22.18
CA MET A 176 2.70 4.44 -23.59
C MET A 176 4.20 4.51 -23.81
N ALA A 177 4.77 3.58 -24.54
CA ALA A 177 6.21 3.56 -24.80
C ALA A 177 6.55 3.09 -26.21
N MET A 178 7.66 3.62 -26.74
CA MET A 178 8.38 2.96 -27.82
C MET A 178 9.20 1.81 -27.24
N PRO A 179 9.34 0.69 -27.97
CA PRO A 179 10.25 -0.36 -27.56
C PRO A 179 11.67 0.18 -27.52
N LYS A 180 12.46 -0.28 -26.56
CA LYS A 180 13.86 0.14 -26.31
C LYS A 180 13.99 1.66 -26.12
N SER A 181 12.94 2.32 -25.64
CA SER A 181 13.00 3.75 -25.32
C SER A 181 13.98 4.00 -24.19
N LYS A 182 14.72 5.11 -24.28
CA LYS A 182 15.60 5.57 -23.19
C LYS A 182 14.83 5.81 -21.89
N PHE A 183 13.55 6.18 -21.99
CA PHE A 183 12.69 6.32 -20.82
C PHE A 183 12.49 4.98 -20.10
N GLY A 184 12.19 3.90 -20.85
CA GLY A 184 12.09 2.56 -20.28
C GLY A 184 13.38 2.12 -19.56
N ASP A 185 14.55 2.47 -20.12
CA ASP A 185 15.84 2.22 -19.45
C ASP A 185 15.98 3.00 -18.13
N LEU A 186 15.68 4.30 -18.14
CA LEU A 186 15.72 5.16 -16.94
C LEU A 186 14.73 4.68 -15.88
N TYR A 187 13.54 4.23 -16.28
CA TYR A 187 12.53 3.67 -15.39
C TYR A 187 13.07 2.43 -14.69
N LEU A 188 13.56 1.44 -15.45
CA LEU A 188 14.10 0.21 -14.87
C LEU A 188 15.35 0.47 -14.01
N GLU A 189 16.23 1.40 -14.41
CA GLU A 189 17.37 1.80 -13.58
C GLU A 189 16.89 2.37 -12.24
N LYS A 190 15.85 3.20 -12.26
CA LYS A 190 15.33 3.81 -11.04
C LYS A 190 14.64 2.80 -10.13
N ILE A 191 13.88 1.85 -10.70
CA ILE A 191 13.34 0.71 -9.95
C ILE A 191 14.49 -0.06 -9.26
N ARG A 192 15.57 -0.39 -10.00
CA ARG A 192 16.74 -1.07 -9.40
C ARG A 192 17.34 -0.29 -8.23
N GLU A 193 17.55 1.02 -8.40
CA GLU A 193 18.07 1.88 -7.33
C GLU A 193 17.17 1.82 -6.09
N ASN A 194 15.85 1.97 -6.29
CA ASN A 194 14.89 1.99 -5.19
C ASN A 194 14.81 0.63 -4.48
N TYR A 195 14.86 -0.48 -5.21
CA TYR A 195 14.93 -1.81 -4.62
C TYR A 195 16.22 -2.03 -3.84
N ARG A 196 17.38 -1.63 -4.36
CA ARG A 196 18.64 -1.71 -3.60
C ARG A 196 18.56 -0.94 -2.28
N ILE A 197 17.93 0.24 -2.28
CA ILE A 197 17.67 1.02 -1.06
C ILE A 197 16.70 0.28 -0.12
N LEU A 198 15.62 -0.29 -0.66
CA LEU A 198 14.64 -1.05 0.11
C LEU A 198 15.28 -2.26 0.80
N PHE A 199 16.04 -3.07 0.07
CA PHE A 199 16.72 -4.26 0.58
C PHE A 199 17.87 -3.94 1.56
N ALA A 200 18.47 -2.74 1.46
CA ALA A 200 19.49 -2.29 2.40
C ALA A 200 18.93 -1.89 3.78
N ASP A 201 17.61 -1.68 3.91
CA ASP A 201 16.94 -1.30 5.15
C ASP A 201 15.90 -2.37 5.55
N PRO A 202 16.26 -3.29 6.48
CA PRO A 202 15.37 -4.36 6.92
C PRO A 202 14.01 -3.87 7.44
N LYS A 203 13.94 -2.67 8.05
CA LYS A 203 12.68 -2.12 8.55
C LYS A 203 11.77 -1.70 7.40
N ARG A 204 12.33 -1.03 6.39
CA ARG A 204 11.57 -0.67 5.17
C ARG A 204 11.14 -1.90 4.40
N LEU A 205 12.01 -2.90 4.28
CA LEU A 205 11.68 -4.17 3.63
C LEU A 205 10.54 -4.89 4.36
N GLN A 206 10.59 -4.94 5.70
CA GLN A 206 9.51 -5.51 6.49
C GLN A 206 8.20 -4.74 6.30
N ALA A 207 8.24 -3.41 6.29
CA ALA A 207 7.05 -2.58 6.08
C ALA A 207 6.48 -2.70 4.66
N HIS A 208 7.34 -2.86 3.65
CA HIS A 208 6.93 -3.12 2.27
C HIS A 208 6.23 -4.48 2.14
N ARG A 209 6.75 -5.50 2.83
CA ARG A 209 6.22 -6.86 2.72
C ARG A 209 5.00 -7.12 3.56
N ASN A 210 4.72 -6.38 4.63
CA ASN A 210 3.71 -6.78 5.61
C ASN A 210 2.45 -5.90 5.53
N LEU A 211 1.31 -6.48 5.15
CA LEU A 211 0.00 -5.80 5.08
C LEU A 211 -0.44 -5.25 6.46
N LYS A 212 0.00 -5.89 7.55
CA LYS A 212 -0.29 -5.49 8.93
C LYS A 212 0.61 -4.35 9.42
N TYR A 213 1.72 -4.04 8.72
CA TYR A 213 2.60 -2.90 9.02
C TYR A 213 2.12 -1.57 8.39
N ALA A 214 0.93 -1.57 7.77
CA ALA A 214 0.30 -0.41 7.10
C ALA A 214 -0.01 0.81 7.99
N SER A 215 0.47 0.85 9.23
CA SER A 215 0.32 1.98 10.14
C SER A 215 1.58 1.89 11.02
N ILE A 216 2.41 2.90 11.34
CA ILE A 216 2.16 4.28 11.82
C ILE A 216 3.44 5.15 11.77
N GLU A 217 4.57 4.70 11.23
CA GLU A 217 5.69 5.64 11.01
C GLU A 217 5.29 6.76 10.00
N ILE A 218 5.46 8.03 10.38
CA ILE A 218 5.55 9.16 9.45
C ILE A 218 4.22 9.64 8.76
N GLN A 219 3.67 10.71 9.35
CA GLN A 219 2.86 11.78 8.75
C GLN A 219 1.73 11.40 7.76
N GLN A 220 0.48 11.59 8.20
CA GLN A 220 -0.75 11.75 7.37
C GLN A 220 -1.62 10.52 7.05
N GLY A 221 -1.46 9.38 7.74
CA GLY A 221 -2.40 8.24 7.56
C GLY A 221 -2.20 7.49 6.24
N ILE A 222 -0.95 7.43 5.78
CA ILE A 222 -0.57 6.75 4.54
C ILE A 222 -0.19 5.30 4.89
N ASP A 223 -0.82 4.35 4.21
CA ASP A 223 -0.45 2.93 4.24
C ASP A 223 1.01 2.77 3.78
N TYR A 224 1.88 2.21 4.63
CA TYR A 224 3.31 2.07 4.34
C TYR A 224 3.62 1.19 3.17
N ARG A 225 2.88 0.09 3.03
CA ARG A 225 3.06 -0.82 1.92
C ARG A 225 2.68 -0.09 0.65
N LYS A 226 1.53 0.60 0.64
CA LYS A 226 1.14 1.46 -0.48
C LYS A 226 2.22 2.49 -0.80
N TYR A 227 2.67 3.26 0.18
CA TYR A 227 3.70 4.28 -0.02
C TYR A 227 4.99 3.69 -0.56
N SER A 228 5.43 2.58 0.03
CA SER A 228 6.65 1.88 -0.37
C SER A 228 6.53 1.33 -1.79
N THR A 229 5.43 0.67 -2.16
CA THR A 229 5.16 0.23 -3.53
C THR A 229 5.19 1.42 -4.50
N MET A 230 4.43 2.48 -4.21
CA MET A 230 4.39 3.68 -5.05
C MET A 230 5.78 4.28 -5.31
N HIS A 231 6.66 4.30 -4.31
CA HIS A 231 7.99 4.90 -4.42
C HIS A 231 9.09 3.93 -4.85
N THR A 232 8.84 2.62 -4.79
CA THR A 232 9.82 1.59 -5.19
C THR A 232 9.66 1.24 -6.66
N SER A 233 8.42 0.97 -7.09
CA SER A 233 8.10 0.47 -8.43
C SER A 233 7.00 1.27 -9.15
N GLY A 234 6.12 1.93 -8.39
CA GLY A 234 4.92 2.59 -8.92
C GLY A 234 5.10 4.04 -9.38
N PRO A 235 4.07 4.90 -9.23
CA PRO A 235 4.05 6.27 -9.75
C PRO A 235 5.16 7.19 -9.25
N GLY A 236 5.68 6.97 -8.04
CA GLY A 236 6.77 7.75 -7.49
C GLY A 236 8.06 7.62 -8.31
N VAL A 237 8.22 6.53 -9.07
CA VAL A 237 9.34 6.38 -10.02
C VAL A 237 9.17 7.35 -11.20
N ILE A 238 7.95 7.53 -11.70
CA ILE A 238 7.62 8.51 -12.75
C ILE A 238 7.94 9.92 -12.24
N GLU A 239 7.51 10.29 -11.03
CA GLU A 239 7.82 11.60 -10.45
C GLU A 239 9.35 11.86 -10.38
N GLN A 240 10.11 10.85 -9.96
CA GLN A 240 11.57 10.92 -9.85
C GLN A 240 12.26 11.09 -11.20
N ILE A 241 11.67 10.59 -12.29
CA ILE A 241 12.22 10.70 -13.66
C ILE A 241 11.71 11.97 -14.35
N ALA A 242 10.40 12.25 -14.28
CA ALA A 242 9.77 13.42 -14.86
C ALA A 242 10.39 14.70 -14.28
N SER A 243 10.64 14.76 -12.97
CA SER A 243 11.35 15.89 -12.35
C SER A 243 12.78 16.07 -12.89
N ARG A 244 13.48 14.98 -13.22
CA ARG A 244 14.81 15.05 -13.87
C ARG A 244 14.75 15.54 -15.32
N LEU A 245 13.67 15.22 -16.04
CA LEU A 245 13.47 15.61 -17.44
C LEU A 245 12.94 17.05 -17.59
N THR A 246 12.08 17.51 -16.67
CA THR A 246 11.45 18.83 -16.74
C THR A 246 12.27 19.94 -16.04
N MET A 247 13.08 19.60 -15.03
CA MET A 247 14.04 20.55 -14.48
C MET A 247 15.20 20.73 -15.46
N ARG A 248 15.50 21.98 -15.86
CA ARG A 248 16.73 22.38 -16.58
C ARG A 248 17.98 21.95 -15.80
N CYS A 249 18.35 20.68 -15.89
CA CYS A 249 19.52 20.14 -15.23
C CYS A 249 20.61 19.93 -16.29
N ASN A 250 21.63 20.78 -16.21
CA ASN A 250 22.89 20.75 -16.96
C ASN A 250 23.73 19.46 -16.75
N TYR A 251 23.12 18.34 -16.37
CA TYR A 251 23.79 17.07 -16.06
C TYR A 251 23.56 15.97 -17.09
N LEU A 252 22.68 16.21 -18.05
CA LEU A 252 22.58 15.40 -19.25
C LEU A 252 23.13 16.24 -20.40
N GLU A 253 24.46 16.27 -20.55
CA GLU A 253 25.14 16.96 -21.66
C GLU A 253 24.65 16.47 -23.04
N ASP A 254 23.98 15.32 -23.11
CA ASP A 254 23.34 14.76 -24.32
C ASP A 254 21.85 15.17 -24.53
N TYR A 255 21.23 15.92 -23.61
CA TYR A 255 19.81 16.33 -23.70
C TYR A 255 19.63 17.86 -23.77
N ALA A 256 20.70 18.60 -24.03
CA ALA A 256 20.73 20.05 -23.89
C ALA A 256 19.91 20.85 -24.92
N GLU A 257 19.18 20.22 -25.84
CA GLU A 257 18.55 20.97 -26.94
C GLU A 257 17.03 21.20 -26.81
N ASP A 258 16.26 20.34 -26.14
CA ASP A 258 14.79 20.51 -26.09
C ASP A 258 14.23 20.46 -24.67
N TYR A 259 13.63 21.57 -24.24
CA TYR A 259 12.76 21.61 -23.06
C TYR A 259 11.54 20.72 -23.33
N VAL A 260 11.38 19.64 -22.57
CA VAL A 260 10.20 18.78 -22.65
C VAL A 260 9.09 19.39 -21.80
N ALA A 261 8.00 19.82 -22.44
CA ALA A 261 6.83 20.25 -21.67
C ALA A 261 6.18 19.03 -21.02
N GLU A 262 5.72 19.17 -19.77
CA GLU A 262 5.05 18.07 -19.06
C GLU A 262 3.83 17.54 -19.82
N SER A 263 3.11 18.43 -20.53
CA SER A 263 2.01 18.09 -21.43
C SER A 263 2.41 17.16 -22.59
N ASP A 264 3.68 17.18 -23.01
CA ASP A 264 4.16 16.33 -24.09
C ASP A 264 4.34 14.88 -23.61
N LEU A 265 4.48 14.69 -22.30
CA LEU A 265 4.61 13.39 -21.63
C LEU A 265 3.26 12.84 -21.14
N ALA A 266 2.18 13.63 -21.20
CA ALA A 266 0.86 13.17 -20.81
C ALA A 266 0.21 12.28 -21.89
N VAL A 267 -0.46 11.21 -21.46
CA VAL A 267 -1.40 10.47 -22.31
C VAL A 267 -2.63 11.34 -22.57
N PRO A 268 -3.12 11.47 -23.82
CA PRO A 268 -4.28 12.31 -24.10
C PRO A 268 -5.56 11.75 -23.45
N GLU A 269 -6.18 12.52 -22.56
CA GLU A 269 -7.37 12.14 -21.78
C GLU A 269 -8.57 11.69 -22.63
N GLY A 270 -8.62 12.10 -23.90
CA GLY A 270 -9.71 11.70 -24.81
C GLY A 270 -9.74 10.20 -25.13
N PHE A 271 -8.66 9.45 -24.94
CA PHE A 271 -8.60 8.05 -25.37
C PHE A 271 -9.10 7.05 -24.35
N PHE A 272 -9.16 7.43 -23.07
CA PHE A 272 -9.46 6.51 -21.99
C PHE A 272 -10.44 7.13 -21.00
N ASN A 273 -11.10 6.27 -20.23
CA ASN A 273 -11.97 6.63 -19.13
C ASN A 273 -11.42 6.02 -17.85
N VAL A 274 -11.38 6.82 -16.80
CA VAL A 274 -11.05 6.38 -15.45
C VAL A 274 -12.37 6.27 -14.67
N PRO A 275 -12.71 5.12 -14.08
CA PRO A 275 -13.91 4.98 -13.29
C PRO A 275 -13.84 5.90 -12.06
N GLN A 276 -15.01 6.29 -11.53
CA GLN A 276 -15.07 7.13 -10.32
C GLN A 276 -14.45 6.44 -9.10
N GLU A 277 -14.50 5.11 -9.05
CA GLU A 277 -13.89 4.28 -8.02
C GLU A 277 -12.84 3.40 -8.70
N GLN A 278 -11.56 3.65 -8.42
CA GLN A 278 -10.47 2.76 -8.84
C GLN A 278 -10.28 1.66 -7.79
N VAL A 279 -10.15 0.43 -8.26
CA VAL A 279 -9.88 -0.71 -7.39
C VAL A 279 -8.38 -0.81 -7.19
N ALA A 280 -7.90 -0.31 -6.07
CA ALA A 280 -6.52 -0.53 -5.67
C ALA A 280 -6.19 -2.04 -5.65
N SER A 281 -5.32 -2.50 -6.55
CA SER A 281 -4.86 -3.91 -6.64
C SER A 281 -4.11 -4.40 -5.39
N TRP A 282 -3.70 -3.49 -4.51
CA TRP A 282 -3.13 -3.76 -3.18
C TRP A 282 -4.18 -3.83 -2.06
N TYR A 283 -5.45 -3.52 -2.36
CA TYR A 283 -6.56 -3.48 -1.43
C TYR A 283 -7.46 -4.69 -1.65
N ASP A 284 -7.33 -5.71 -0.80
CA ASP A 284 -8.32 -6.77 -0.70
C ASP A 284 -9.46 -6.29 0.22
N PRO A 285 -10.66 -6.01 -0.32
CA PRO A 285 -11.79 -5.55 0.49
C PRO A 285 -12.22 -6.60 1.53
N ILE A 286 -12.04 -7.89 1.26
CA ILE A 286 -12.41 -8.99 2.18
C ILE A 286 -11.45 -9.00 3.38
N GLN A 287 -10.15 -8.87 3.12
CA GLN A 287 -9.13 -8.72 4.18
C GLN A 287 -9.28 -7.40 4.95
N SER A 288 -9.56 -6.28 4.28
CA SER A 288 -9.76 -4.98 4.94
C SER A 288 -10.98 -4.93 5.88
N GLN A 289 -11.98 -5.81 5.64
CA GLN A 289 -13.16 -5.98 6.48
C GLN A 289 -12.96 -7.01 7.59
N CYS A 290 -11.86 -7.77 7.58
CA CYS A 290 -11.55 -8.71 8.63
C CYS A 290 -11.29 -7.94 9.94
N LYS A 291 -12.18 -8.15 10.92
CA LYS A 291 -12.10 -7.59 12.27
C LYS A 291 -10.71 -7.76 12.90
N GLU A 292 -10.09 -8.92 12.68
CA GLU A 292 -8.74 -9.21 13.20
C GLU A 292 -7.67 -8.34 12.55
N GLN A 293 -7.77 -8.06 11.25
CA GLN A 293 -6.85 -7.16 10.55
C GLN A 293 -7.02 -5.71 11.00
N GLN A 294 -8.25 -5.24 11.19
CA GLN A 294 -8.53 -3.90 11.73
C GLN A 294 -8.00 -3.75 13.16
N ILE A 295 -8.18 -4.76 14.01
CA ILE A 295 -7.60 -4.81 15.36
C ILE A 295 -6.07 -4.82 15.29
N ASN A 296 -5.47 -5.59 14.39
CA ASN A 296 -4.03 -5.63 14.22
C ASN A 296 -3.47 -4.29 13.75
N VAL A 297 -4.14 -3.60 12.81
CA VAL A 297 -3.79 -2.24 12.37
C VAL A 297 -3.85 -1.25 13.54
N LEU A 298 -4.85 -1.37 14.42
CA LEU A 298 -4.98 -0.54 15.63
C LEU A 298 -3.93 -0.88 16.70
N LYS A 299 -3.65 -2.17 16.94
CA LYS A 299 -2.63 -2.63 17.90
C LYS A 299 -1.24 -2.18 17.50
N ASN A 300 -0.88 -2.41 16.24
CA ASN A 300 0.35 -1.89 15.66
C ASN A 300 0.34 -0.37 15.82
N GLY A 301 -0.82 0.24 15.50
CA GLY A 301 -1.24 1.64 15.72
C GLY A 301 -0.56 2.32 16.90
N ILE A 302 -0.80 1.68 18.03
CA ILE A 302 -0.53 2.22 19.35
C ILE A 302 0.84 1.80 19.82
N ARG A 303 1.28 0.58 19.46
CA ARG A 303 2.64 0.11 19.73
C ARG A 303 3.68 1.07 19.15
N TYR A 304 3.50 1.51 17.91
CA TYR A 304 4.41 2.49 17.33
C TYR A 304 4.37 3.84 18.06
N GLN A 305 3.17 4.36 18.35
CA GLN A 305 3.02 5.65 19.01
C GLN A 305 3.78 5.64 20.34
N VAL A 306 3.75 4.53 21.09
CA VAL A 306 4.53 4.36 22.31
C VAL A 306 6.02 4.19 22.05
N ASP A 307 6.43 3.41 21.05
CA ASP A 307 7.83 3.30 20.64
C ASP A 307 8.45 4.69 20.34
N ARG A 308 7.70 5.57 19.68
CA ARG A 308 8.11 6.95 19.34
C ARG A 308 8.22 7.86 20.57
N GLU A 309 7.26 7.80 21.49
CA GLU A 309 7.33 8.58 22.73
C GLU A 309 8.49 8.10 23.61
N LEU A 310 8.72 6.77 23.70
CA LEU A 310 9.88 6.19 24.38
C LEU A 310 11.20 6.69 23.76
N GLU A 311 11.32 6.69 22.44
CA GLU A 311 12.52 7.19 21.76
C GLU A 311 12.77 8.68 22.03
N THR A 312 11.69 9.48 22.07
CA THR A 312 11.76 10.91 22.41
C THR A 312 12.27 11.10 23.84
N ILE A 313 11.78 10.30 24.78
CA ILE A 313 12.22 10.32 26.18
C ILE A 313 13.67 9.88 26.29
N ILE A 314 14.06 8.76 25.66
CA ILE A 314 15.44 8.28 25.60
C ILE A 314 16.37 9.39 25.11
N THR A 315 16.01 10.07 24.03
CA THR A 315 16.77 11.20 23.48
C THR A 315 16.91 12.35 24.48
N ILE A 316 15.85 12.69 25.22
CA ILE A 316 15.90 13.71 26.27
C ILE A 316 16.88 13.29 27.39
N TYR A 317 16.83 12.02 27.79
CA TYR A 317 17.71 11.48 28.83
C TYR A 317 19.17 11.38 28.37
N GLU A 318 19.44 11.03 27.12
CA GLU A 318 20.78 11.06 26.54
C GLU A 318 21.36 12.49 26.53
N LYS A 319 20.53 13.49 26.19
CA LYS A 319 20.92 14.90 26.29
C LYS A 319 21.22 15.32 27.73
N LYS A 320 20.40 14.88 28.71
CA LYS A 320 20.65 15.13 30.15
C LYS A 320 21.92 14.44 30.65
N LYS A 321 22.16 13.18 30.27
CA LYS A 321 23.38 12.41 30.56
C LYS A 321 24.64 13.13 30.07
N LYS A 322 24.61 13.66 28.84
CA LYS A 322 25.72 14.47 28.27
C LYS A 322 25.96 15.75 29.08
N LYS A 323 24.90 16.43 29.53
CA LYS A 323 25.01 17.65 30.38
C LYS A 323 25.47 17.37 31.81
N ALA A 324 25.12 16.21 32.36
CA ALA A 324 25.47 15.77 33.71
C ALA A 324 26.93 15.34 33.87
N PHE A 325 27.73 15.39 32.79
CA PHE A 325 29.15 15.03 32.78
C PHE A 325 29.98 15.75 33.86
N PHE A 326 29.54 16.92 34.35
CA PHE A 326 30.22 17.69 35.39
C PHE A 326 29.87 17.27 36.85
N LEU A 327 28.87 16.41 37.04
CA LEU A 327 28.41 15.95 38.36
C LEU A 327 28.24 14.42 38.33
N ASN A 328 29.30 13.68 38.69
CA ASN A 328 29.38 12.22 38.57
C ASN A 328 28.17 11.45 39.16
N SER A 329 27.51 11.98 40.18
CA SER A 329 26.36 11.33 40.83
C SER A 329 25.11 11.23 39.96
N ASN A 330 24.91 12.10 38.96
CA ASN A 330 23.73 12.09 38.11
C ASN A 330 23.89 11.27 36.82
N ARG A 331 25.13 11.00 36.40
CA ARG A 331 25.41 10.27 35.16
C ARG A 331 25.05 8.79 35.24
N ALA A 332 25.29 8.15 36.38
CA ALA A 332 24.92 6.76 36.63
C ALA A 332 23.40 6.58 36.53
N LYS A 333 22.64 7.42 37.26
CA LYS A 333 21.17 7.44 37.25
C LYS A 333 20.60 7.58 35.83
N TYR A 334 21.11 8.51 35.02
CA TYR A 334 20.63 8.66 33.64
C TYR A 334 20.99 7.48 32.74
N THR A 335 22.11 6.80 33.00
CA THR A 335 22.51 5.62 32.22
C THR A 335 21.55 4.47 32.50
N GLU A 336 21.29 4.20 33.78
CA GLU A 336 20.32 3.19 34.21
C GLU A 336 18.92 3.47 33.66
N THR A 337 18.45 4.73 33.69
CA THR A 337 17.16 5.11 33.11
C THR A 337 17.10 4.83 31.60
N ILE A 338 18.15 5.14 30.85
CA ILE A 338 18.18 4.88 29.39
C ILE A 338 18.16 3.39 29.09
N GLU A 339 18.90 2.59 29.86
CA GLU A 339 18.93 1.13 29.72
C GLU A 339 17.55 0.52 30.00
N LEU A 340 16.86 0.98 31.05
CA LEU A 340 15.49 0.57 31.37
C LEU A 340 14.50 0.92 30.25
N LEU A 341 14.56 2.13 29.72
CA LEU A 341 13.67 2.57 28.63
C LEU A 341 13.92 1.78 27.34
N ARG A 342 15.18 1.43 27.04
CA ARG A 342 15.54 0.60 25.88
C ARG A 342 15.07 -0.84 26.06
N ALA A 343 15.23 -1.41 27.25
CA ALA A 343 14.71 -2.75 27.55
C ALA A 343 13.18 -2.80 27.41
N ALA A 344 12.45 -1.80 27.93
CA ALA A 344 11.01 -1.70 27.72
C ALA A 344 10.64 -1.58 26.24
N GLN A 345 11.37 -0.78 25.47
CA GLN A 345 11.20 -0.62 24.02
C GLN A 345 11.43 -1.95 23.26
N GLU A 346 12.46 -2.71 23.63
CA GLU A 346 12.76 -4.02 23.04
C GLU A 346 11.68 -5.06 23.39
N SER A 347 11.19 -5.09 24.63
CA SER A 347 10.11 -5.99 25.04
C SER A 347 8.79 -5.66 24.34
N LEU A 348 8.46 -4.37 24.17
CA LEU A 348 7.34 -3.90 23.33
C LEU A 348 7.49 -4.34 21.86
N ARG A 349 8.73 -4.37 21.36
CA ARG A 349 9.01 -4.84 19.99
C ARG A 349 8.90 -6.36 19.85
N ALA A 350 9.27 -7.10 20.89
CA ALA A 350 9.28 -8.56 20.91
C ALA A 350 7.91 -9.19 21.19
N SER A 351 6.99 -8.47 21.86
CA SER A 351 5.65 -9.00 22.16
C SER A 351 4.85 -9.25 20.87
N LEU A 352 4.45 -10.51 20.67
CA LEU A 352 3.62 -10.98 19.55
C LEU A 352 2.23 -10.30 19.55
N PRO A 353 1.54 -10.22 18.39
CA PRO A 353 0.23 -9.58 18.25
C PRO A 353 -0.91 -10.20 19.08
N THR A 354 -0.67 -11.31 19.77
CA THR A 354 -1.65 -12.07 20.54
C THR A 354 -1.93 -11.53 21.95
N PHE A 355 -1.05 -10.72 22.53
CA PHE A 355 -1.26 -10.14 23.85
C PHE A 355 -2.19 -8.91 23.79
N SER A 356 -2.97 -8.67 24.85
CA SER A 356 -3.60 -7.37 25.08
C SER A 356 -2.55 -6.33 25.44
N MET A 357 -2.83 -5.05 25.21
CA MET A 357 -1.83 -4.01 25.45
C MET A 357 -1.48 -3.89 26.93
N ARG A 358 -2.47 -4.09 27.81
CA ARG A 358 -2.25 -4.27 29.25
C ARG A 358 -1.26 -5.40 29.57
N GLN A 359 -1.40 -6.57 28.94
CA GLN A 359 -0.48 -7.69 29.16
C GLN A 359 0.94 -7.39 28.68
N VAL A 360 1.09 -6.64 27.59
CA VAL A 360 2.42 -6.20 27.12
C VAL A 360 3.08 -5.28 28.14
N LEU A 361 2.32 -4.34 28.73
CA LEU A 361 2.82 -3.45 29.77
C LEU A 361 3.17 -4.21 31.05
N GLU A 362 2.31 -5.15 31.47
CA GLU A 362 2.52 -6.00 32.65
C GLU A 362 3.79 -6.86 32.48
N VAL A 363 3.97 -7.52 31.33
CA VAL A 363 5.20 -8.31 31.04
C VAL A 363 6.45 -7.43 30.99
N ALA A 364 6.36 -6.24 30.41
CA ALA A 364 7.49 -5.30 30.38
C ALA A 364 7.87 -4.82 31.79
N LEU A 365 6.88 -4.63 32.68
CA LEU A 365 7.09 -4.25 34.08
C LEU A 365 7.64 -5.42 34.91
N GLU A 366 7.14 -6.64 34.72
CA GLU A 366 7.59 -7.84 35.44
C GLU A 366 9.07 -8.17 35.21
N GLN A 367 9.64 -7.74 34.09
CA GLN A 367 11.07 -7.89 33.81
C GLN A 367 11.95 -6.88 34.57
N LEU A 368 11.35 -5.90 35.23
CA LEU A 368 12.03 -4.91 36.05
C LEU A 368 12.00 -5.32 37.53
N THR A 369 13.09 -5.08 38.24
CA THR A 369 13.12 -5.23 39.71
C THR A 369 12.20 -4.21 40.37
N GLU A 370 11.67 -4.50 41.57
CA GLU A 370 10.82 -3.55 42.33
C GLU A 370 11.45 -2.16 42.46
N ASN A 371 12.76 -2.08 42.73
CA ASN A 371 13.48 -0.81 42.79
C ASN A 371 13.50 -0.05 41.44
N GLN A 372 13.56 -0.75 40.31
CA GLN A 372 13.53 -0.15 38.97
C GLN A 372 12.13 0.32 38.60
N GLN A 373 11.10 -0.45 38.97
CA GLN A 373 9.70 -0.05 38.83
C GLN A 373 9.41 1.22 39.64
N GLU A 374 9.83 1.25 40.91
CA GLU A 374 9.70 2.42 41.79
C GLU A 374 10.51 3.62 41.27
N HIS A 375 11.70 3.39 40.71
CA HIS A 375 12.51 4.44 40.11
C HIS A 375 11.85 5.07 38.87
N LEU A 376 11.26 4.24 37.99
CA LEU A 376 10.50 4.69 36.82
C LEU A 376 9.23 5.45 37.23
N TYR A 377 8.52 4.96 38.24
CA TYR A 377 7.36 5.60 38.83
C TYR A 377 7.70 7.00 39.37
N ASN A 378 8.86 7.12 40.03
CA ASN A 378 9.38 8.37 40.60
C ASN A 378 9.99 9.35 39.57
N ILE A 379 10.32 8.90 38.35
CA ILE A 379 10.95 9.74 37.31
C ILE A 379 10.00 10.82 36.75
N LYS A 380 8.67 10.61 36.81
CA LYS A 380 7.57 11.59 36.99
C LYS A 380 6.24 10.94 36.54
N TYR A 381 5.23 11.06 37.41
CA TYR A 381 3.78 10.84 37.28
C TYR A 381 3.06 11.52 36.07
N GLY A 382 3.67 11.51 34.90
CA GLY A 382 3.07 12.03 33.68
C GLY A 382 3.17 11.00 32.58
N VAL A 383 4.37 10.50 32.31
CA VAL A 383 4.61 9.60 31.19
C VAL A 383 3.99 8.23 31.44
N PHE A 384 4.16 7.64 32.62
CA PHE A 384 3.63 6.31 32.89
C PHE A 384 2.10 6.33 33.01
N ASP A 385 1.52 7.35 33.63
CA ASP A 385 0.07 7.55 33.66
C ASP A 385 -0.47 7.86 32.26
N GLU A 386 0.25 8.60 31.41
CA GLU A 386 -0.18 8.89 30.05
C GLU A 386 -0.03 7.67 29.13
N ILE A 387 1.02 6.86 29.28
CA ILE A 387 1.20 5.56 28.61
C ILE A 387 0.12 4.58 29.08
N THR A 388 -0.08 4.44 30.40
CA THR A 388 -1.10 3.56 30.98
C THR A 388 -2.50 4.02 30.61
N ASN A 389 -2.80 5.31 30.64
CA ASN A 389 -4.08 5.85 30.17
C ASN A 389 -4.26 5.65 28.67
N ILE A 390 -3.24 5.85 27.84
CA ILE A 390 -3.33 5.57 26.40
C ILE A 390 -3.67 4.09 26.19
N TYR A 391 -3.02 3.18 26.91
CA TYR A 391 -3.25 1.74 26.77
C TYR A 391 -4.56 1.24 27.39
N CYS A 392 -4.97 1.72 28.56
CA CYS A 392 -6.27 1.38 29.15
C CYS A 392 -7.43 1.88 28.29
N ASN A 393 -7.38 3.13 27.82
CA ASN A 393 -8.38 3.66 26.88
C ASN A 393 -8.36 2.91 25.53
N THR A 394 -7.22 2.32 25.16
CA THR A 394 -7.10 1.49 23.95
C THR A 394 -7.80 0.16 24.12
N ASP A 395 -7.57 -0.55 25.22
CA ASP A 395 -8.21 -1.84 25.47
C ASP A 395 -9.73 -1.66 25.61
N GLU A 396 -10.18 -0.58 26.27
CA GLU A 396 -11.59 -0.17 26.33
C GLU A 396 -12.15 0.20 24.94
N LEU A 397 -11.38 0.91 24.11
CA LEU A 397 -11.77 1.22 22.73
C LEU A 397 -11.85 -0.05 21.87
N ILE A 398 -10.92 -0.98 22.02
CA ILE A 398 -10.91 -2.27 21.33
C ILE A 398 -12.12 -3.10 21.75
N GLU A 399 -12.44 -3.16 23.05
CA GLU A 399 -13.63 -3.81 23.58
C GLU A 399 -14.91 -3.18 23.04
N TYR A 400 -15.01 -1.85 23.07
CA TYR A 400 -16.13 -1.10 22.50
C TYR A 400 -16.30 -1.32 20.99
N LEU A 401 -15.19 -1.29 20.22
CA LEU A 401 -15.21 -1.59 18.78
C LEU A 401 -15.59 -3.06 18.55
N ASN A 402 -15.12 -3.97 19.40
CA ASN A 402 -15.46 -5.38 19.33
C ASN A 402 -16.96 -5.61 19.51
N GLU A 403 -17.61 -4.88 20.41
CA GLU A 403 -19.05 -4.92 20.66
C GLU A 403 -19.86 -4.16 19.58
N SER A 404 -19.37 -3.01 19.13
CA SER A 404 -20.08 -2.15 18.17
C SER A 404 -20.02 -2.65 16.73
N VAL A 405 -18.94 -3.34 16.35
CA VAL A 405 -18.80 -3.96 15.02
C VAL A 405 -19.68 -5.22 14.90
N THR A 406 -19.90 -5.95 16.00
CA THR A 406 -20.88 -7.05 16.04
C THR A 406 -22.33 -6.61 15.89
N GLU A 407 -22.63 -5.33 16.09
CA GLU A 407 -23.98 -4.76 15.97
C GLU A 407 -24.20 -3.90 14.69
N GLU A 408 -23.32 -3.96 13.69
CA GLU A 408 -23.39 -3.16 12.43
C GLU A 408 -23.43 -1.62 12.63
N LYS A 409 -22.99 -1.09 13.78
CA LYS A 409 -23.17 0.34 14.13
C LYS A 409 -22.12 1.32 13.57
N ILE A 410 -21.10 0.86 12.84
CA ILE A 410 -19.98 1.72 12.40
C ILE A 410 -19.79 1.63 10.88
N SER A 411 -20.01 2.74 10.17
CA SER A 411 -19.66 2.84 8.74
C SER A 411 -18.16 3.12 8.54
N ILE A 412 -17.58 2.55 7.48
CA ILE A 412 -16.15 2.60 7.10
C ILE A 412 -15.63 4.05 6.99
N LEU A 413 -16.48 5.02 6.64
CA LEU A 413 -16.11 6.44 6.54
C LEU A 413 -15.78 7.07 7.90
N ASN A 414 -16.36 6.58 8.99
CA ASN A 414 -16.15 7.13 10.33
C ASN A 414 -14.79 6.75 10.95
N LEU A 415 -14.16 5.68 10.47
CA LEU A 415 -12.81 5.27 10.90
C LEU A 415 -11.70 6.06 10.19
N ARG A 416 -11.94 6.55 8.96
CA ARG A 416 -10.91 7.19 8.12
C ARG A 416 -10.55 8.62 8.53
N PHE A 417 -11.36 9.32 9.33
CA PHE A 417 -11.14 10.74 9.65
C PHE A 417 -10.40 11.01 10.98
N GLY A 418 -9.91 9.98 11.68
CA GLY A 418 -9.54 10.07 13.08
C GLY A 418 -8.06 10.13 13.44
N VAL A 419 -7.16 10.78 12.70
CA VAL A 419 -5.78 11.02 13.21
C VAL A 419 -5.23 12.39 12.81
N LYS A 420 -5.54 13.42 13.62
CA LYS A 420 -4.72 14.63 13.71
C LYS A 420 -4.58 15.08 15.17
N ASN A 421 -3.33 15.15 15.64
CA ASN A 421 -2.85 15.72 16.92
C ASN A 421 -3.25 15.00 18.22
N SER A 422 -2.27 14.83 19.12
CA SER A 422 -2.39 14.21 20.45
C SER A 422 -3.34 14.91 21.43
N LYS A 423 -3.82 16.11 21.08
CA LYS A 423 -4.92 16.80 21.78
C LYS A 423 -6.30 16.27 21.35
N MET A 424 -6.39 15.72 20.15
CA MET A 424 -7.62 15.27 19.52
C MET A 424 -7.94 13.80 19.80
N LEU A 425 -6.97 12.96 20.20
CA LEU A 425 -7.31 11.64 20.78
C LEU A 425 -7.97 11.81 22.14
N ARG A 426 -7.48 12.77 22.95
CA ARG A 426 -8.15 13.23 24.17
C ARG A 426 -9.53 13.83 23.86
N GLN A 427 -9.64 14.66 22.83
CA GLN A 427 -10.92 15.23 22.38
C GLN A 427 -11.86 14.17 21.78
N PHE A 428 -11.38 13.14 21.09
CA PHE A 428 -12.19 12.05 20.52
C PHE A 428 -12.68 11.12 21.62
N VAL A 429 -11.82 10.75 22.58
CA VAL A 429 -12.22 10.02 23.78
C VAL A 429 -13.21 10.85 24.60
N THR A 430 -12.99 12.17 24.71
CA THR A 430 -13.94 13.08 25.40
C THR A 430 -15.22 13.26 24.61
N ASP A 431 -15.20 13.43 23.29
CA ASP A 431 -16.38 13.70 22.45
C ASP A 431 -17.21 12.43 22.28
N VAL A 432 -16.59 11.25 22.18
CA VAL A 432 -17.30 9.95 22.09
C VAL A 432 -17.88 9.55 23.46
N LEU A 433 -17.17 9.79 24.57
CA LEU A 433 -17.68 9.48 25.92
C LEU A 433 -18.69 10.54 26.43
N VAL A 434 -18.50 11.81 26.09
CA VAL A 434 -19.41 12.90 26.49
C VAL A 434 -20.65 12.94 25.59
N GLN A 435 -20.56 12.66 24.27
CA GLN A 435 -21.77 12.57 23.44
C GLN A 435 -22.63 11.34 23.74
N LYS A 436 -22.06 10.24 24.25
CA LYS A 436 -22.86 9.07 24.67
C LYS A 436 -23.48 9.19 26.06
N THR A 437 -22.94 10.05 26.93
CA THR A 437 -23.62 10.43 28.18
C THR A 437 -24.79 11.40 27.90
N LEU A 438 -24.66 12.22 26.85
CA LEU A 438 -25.69 13.18 26.39
C LEU A 438 -26.74 12.60 25.41
N GLN A 439 -26.62 11.34 24.99
CA GLN A 439 -27.66 10.67 24.18
C GLN A 439 -28.61 9.78 25.00
N ILE A 440 -28.49 9.79 26.33
CA ILE A 440 -29.55 9.35 27.25
C ILE A 440 -30.58 10.49 27.45
N GLU A 441 -30.17 11.77 27.31
CA GLU A 441 -31.05 12.95 27.40
C GLU A 441 -31.97 13.16 26.18
N LEU A 442 -31.79 12.41 25.07
CA LEU A 442 -32.65 12.51 23.88
C LEU A 442 -33.76 11.45 23.82
N LEU A 443 -33.72 10.45 24.70
CA LEU A 443 -34.84 9.53 24.93
C LEU A 443 -35.91 10.13 25.86
N GLU A 444 -35.57 11.18 26.62
CA GLU A 444 -36.51 11.99 27.39
C GLU A 444 -37.42 12.86 26.50
N ASN A 445 -37.05 13.07 25.22
CA ASN A 445 -37.85 13.85 24.26
C ASN A 445 -38.97 13.06 23.55
N TYR A 446 -39.13 11.75 23.82
CA TYR A 446 -40.15 10.90 23.15
C TYR A 446 -41.14 10.19 24.09
N GLY A 447 -41.31 10.67 25.33
CA GLY A 447 -42.57 10.51 26.06
C GLY A 447 -42.93 9.11 26.54
N ILE A 448 -42.01 8.42 27.23
CA ILE A 448 -42.36 7.26 28.07
C ILE A 448 -42.43 7.74 29.53
N GLU A 449 -43.64 7.92 30.05
CA GLU A 449 -43.90 8.58 31.35
C GLU A 449 -43.55 7.73 32.59
N LEU A 450 -42.50 8.16 33.30
CA LEU A 450 -42.48 8.78 34.64
C LEU A 450 -43.38 8.29 35.82
N THR A 451 -44.31 7.35 35.69
CA THR A 451 -45.35 7.17 36.75
C THR A 451 -44.95 6.28 37.94
N THR A 452 -43.82 5.59 37.91
CA THR A 452 -43.42 4.69 39.02
C THR A 452 -42.34 5.28 39.93
N TYR A 453 -41.65 6.35 39.51
CA TYR A 453 -40.54 6.89 40.29
C TYR A 453 -40.95 7.98 41.30
N LEU A 454 -42.10 8.65 41.10
CA LEU A 454 -42.54 9.77 41.94
C LEU A 454 -43.35 9.42 43.19
N GLN A 455 -43.46 8.14 43.58
CA GLN A 455 -44.20 7.76 44.81
C GLN A 455 -43.35 7.23 45.97
N LEU A 456 -42.03 7.20 45.87
CA LEU A 456 -41.21 6.58 46.93
C LEU A 456 -40.04 7.40 47.48
N ASN A 457 -40.03 8.73 47.30
CA ASN A 457 -39.13 9.59 48.10
C ASN A 457 -39.75 10.95 48.45
N GLN A 458 -40.89 10.88 49.17
CA GLN A 458 -41.06 11.68 50.38
C GLN A 458 -40.46 10.94 51.55
#